data_AF-A0A352LM40-F1
#
_entry.id   AF-A0A352LM40-F1
#
_cell.length_a   1.000
_cell.length_b   1.000
_cell.length_c   1.000
_cell.angle_alpha   90.00
_cell.angle_beta   90.00
_cell.angle_gamma   90.00
#
_symmetry.space_group_name_H-M   'P 1'
#
loop_
_entity.id
_entity.type
_entity.pdbx_description
1 polymer ?
#
loop_
_entity_poly.entity_id
_entity_poly.type
_entity_poly.pdbx_seq_one_letter_code
_entity_poly.pdbx_strand_id
1 'polypeptide(L)'
;INDAPALARATVGMAIGAGTDVAIDCADVVLMKSRLADAVTAVDLARAVMRNIKQNLFWAFFYNALCIPVAAGFFYPLFGWMLSPMVGAAAMSMSSVCVVTNALRLRGFRARSFAGVGSGSAPQACRLQSVNNARRSNMKKIVKIEGMHCEHCSGSVKKGLSKIAGVQSVSVSLEDKQAVLECDESVTDEKIIAMIELLDFKVVGIETQA
;
A
#
# COMPACT_ATOMS: atom_id res chain seq x y z
N ILE A 1 -7.58 17.37 15.87
CA ILE A 1 -8.11 17.91 17.15
C ILE A 1 -9.62 17.73 17.21
N ASN A 2 -10.37 18.27 16.23
CA ASN A 2 -11.84 18.19 16.22
C ASN A 2 -12.41 16.77 16.14
N ASP A 3 -11.66 15.81 15.59
CA ASP A 3 -12.13 14.44 15.40
C ASP A 3 -11.93 13.54 16.64
N ALA A 4 -11.15 14.00 17.63
CA ALA A 4 -10.80 13.20 18.81
C ALA A 4 -12.02 12.81 19.68
N PRO A 5 -13.00 13.70 19.94
CA PRO A 5 -14.22 13.31 20.68
C PRO A 5 -15.05 12.26 19.94
N ALA A 6 -15.04 12.29 18.60
CA ALA A 6 -15.75 11.33 17.78
C ALA A 6 -15.04 9.97 17.78
N LEU A 7 -13.71 9.95 17.68
CA LEU A 7 -12.88 8.74 17.77
C LEU A 7 -13.04 8.06 19.14
N ALA A 8 -13.00 8.82 20.23
CA ALA A 8 -13.17 8.30 21.59
C ALA A 8 -14.59 7.74 21.86
N ARG A 9 -15.59 8.18 21.11
CA ARG A 9 -16.98 7.71 21.22
C ARG A 9 -17.30 6.53 20.29
N ALA A 10 -16.48 6.29 19.28
CA ALA A 10 -16.70 5.22 18.33
C ALA A 10 -16.50 3.85 19.01
N THR A 11 -17.15 2.82 18.47
CA THR A 11 -16.89 1.44 18.92
C THR A 11 -15.47 0.99 18.59
N VAL A 12 -14.93 1.50 17.49
CA VAL A 12 -13.52 1.37 17.10
C VAL A 12 -13.12 2.66 16.40
N GLY A 13 -12.21 3.43 16.99
CA GLY A 13 -11.64 4.64 16.41
C GLY A 13 -10.44 4.31 15.49
N MET A 14 -10.45 4.82 14.26
CA MET A 14 -9.32 4.68 13.32
C MET A 14 -8.76 6.05 12.95
N ALA A 15 -7.47 6.27 13.23
CA ALA A 15 -6.76 7.49 12.84
C ALA A 15 -5.74 7.22 11.73
N ILE A 16 -5.46 8.24 10.91
CA ILE A 16 -4.34 8.23 9.95
C ILE A 16 -3.11 8.78 10.65
N GLY A 17 -1.95 8.17 10.46
CA GLY A 17 -0.69 8.56 11.11
C GLY A 17 -0.16 9.95 10.73
N ALA A 18 -0.71 10.56 9.66
CA ALA A 18 -0.49 11.95 9.30
C ALA A 18 -1.47 12.93 10.01
N GLY A 19 -2.39 12.41 10.82
CA GLY A 19 -3.34 13.21 11.59
C GLY A 19 -2.69 13.90 12.78
N THR A 20 -3.46 14.75 13.46
CA THR A 20 -2.99 15.43 14.69
C THR A 20 -2.70 14.42 15.79
N ASP A 21 -1.67 14.65 16.62
CA ASP A 21 -1.30 13.74 17.73
C ASP A 21 -2.48 13.42 18.66
N VAL A 22 -3.34 14.42 18.93
CA VAL A 22 -4.57 14.25 19.74
C VAL A 22 -5.52 13.20 19.13
N ALA A 23 -5.58 13.10 17.80
CA ALA A 23 -6.40 12.10 17.12
C ALA A 23 -5.75 10.71 17.11
N ILE A 24 -4.41 10.65 17.06
CA ILE A 24 -3.66 9.39 17.11
C ILE A 24 -3.78 8.76 18.51
N ASP A 25 -3.65 9.57 19.56
CA ASP A 25 -3.72 9.12 20.95
C ASP A 25 -5.13 8.66 21.35
N CYS A 26 -6.16 9.27 20.76
CA CYS A 26 -7.57 8.91 20.99
C CYS A 26 -8.07 7.73 20.13
N ALA A 27 -7.27 7.17 19.22
CA ALA A 27 -7.71 6.10 18.31
C ALA A 27 -7.21 4.72 18.73
N ASP A 28 -8.05 3.69 18.55
CA ASP A 28 -7.70 2.29 18.83
C ASP A 28 -6.75 1.69 17.77
N VAL A 29 -6.85 2.19 16.54
CA VAL A 29 -6.05 1.72 15.40
C VAL A 29 -5.50 2.90 14.63
N VAL A 30 -4.17 2.89 14.41
CA VAL A 30 -3.47 3.95 13.68
C VAL A 30 -2.94 3.41 12.34
N LEU A 31 -3.41 4.00 11.24
CA LEU A 31 -2.95 3.68 9.89
C LEU A 31 -1.66 4.42 9.59
N MET A 32 -0.54 3.71 9.50
CA MET A 32 0.78 4.29 9.22
C MET A 32 0.87 4.98 7.85
N LYS A 33 0.06 4.56 6.88
CA LYS A 33 0.04 5.11 5.51
C LYS A 33 -1.23 5.92 5.31
N SER A 34 -1.14 7.00 4.53
CA SER A 34 -2.28 7.88 4.20
C SER A 34 -3.24 7.30 3.16
N ARG A 35 -3.40 5.97 3.10
CA ARG A 35 -4.27 5.28 2.13
C ARG A 35 -5.52 4.76 2.83
N LEU A 36 -6.69 5.22 2.38
CA LEU A 36 -7.97 4.75 2.92
C LEU A 36 -8.22 3.25 2.69
N ALA A 37 -7.60 2.65 1.66
CA ALA A 37 -7.66 1.21 1.41
C ALA A 37 -7.05 0.35 2.56
N ASP A 38 -6.14 0.92 3.34
CA ASP A 38 -5.55 0.22 4.49
C ASP A 38 -6.58 0.07 5.64
N ALA A 39 -7.57 0.96 5.72
CA ALA A 39 -8.70 0.82 6.66
C ALA A 39 -9.55 -0.42 6.33
N VAL A 40 -9.89 -0.61 5.05
CA VAL A 40 -10.65 -1.79 4.58
C VAL A 40 -9.84 -3.06 4.81
N THR A 41 -8.55 -3.01 4.53
CA THR A 41 -7.63 -4.14 4.76
C THR A 41 -7.58 -4.54 6.24
N ALA A 42 -7.57 -3.57 7.16
CA ALA A 42 -7.60 -3.83 8.59
C ALA A 42 -8.89 -4.54 9.01
N VAL A 43 -10.05 -4.11 8.48
CA VAL A 43 -11.34 -4.77 8.73
C VAL A 43 -11.37 -6.20 8.18
N ASP A 44 -10.85 -6.42 6.97
CA ASP A 44 -10.78 -7.76 6.37
C ASP A 44 -9.85 -8.69 7.15
N LEU A 45 -8.72 -8.18 7.64
CA LEU A 45 -7.84 -8.91 8.55
C LEU A 45 -8.56 -9.27 9.84
N ALA A 46 -9.24 -8.32 10.48
CA ALA A 46 -10.01 -8.57 11.70
C ALA A 46 -11.08 -9.65 11.50
N ARG A 47 -11.80 -9.63 10.38
CA ARG A 47 -12.77 -10.70 10.02
C ARG A 47 -12.09 -12.05 9.83
N ALA A 48 -10.88 -12.09 9.27
CA ALA A 48 -10.11 -13.32 9.12
C ALA A 48 -9.62 -13.86 10.48
N VAL A 49 -9.15 -13.00 11.38
CA VAL A 49 -8.83 -13.33 12.77
C VAL A 49 -10.06 -13.93 13.48
N MET A 50 -11.20 -13.25 13.41
CA MET A 50 -12.43 -13.70 14.06
C MET A 50 -12.93 -15.05 13.55
N ARG A 51 -12.74 -15.36 12.25
CA ARG A 51 -13.03 -16.69 11.71
C ARG A 51 -12.12 -17.76 12.31
N ASN A 52 -10.82 -17.47 12.44
CA ASN A 52 -9.86 -18.40 13.05
C ASN A 52 -10.22 -18.66 14.53
N ILE A 53 -10.52 -17.60 15.29
CA ILE A 53 -10.96 -17.71 16.68
C ILE A 53 -12.22 -18.58 16.79
N LYS A 54 -13.23 -18.35 15.94
CA LYS A 54 -14.46 -19.16 15.94
C LYS A 54 -14.17 -20.65 15.66
N GLN A 55 -13.23 -20.96 14.75
CA GLN A 55 -12.82 -22.33 14.49
C GLN A 55 -12.13 -22.97 15.69
N ASN A 56 -11.20 -22.25 16.34
CA ASN A 56 -10.48 -22.77 17.51
C ASN A 56 -11.45 -23.00 18.69
N LEU A 57 -12.37 -22.07 18.91
CA LEU A 57 -13.41 -22.17 19.93
C LEU A 57 -14.37 -23.33 19.65
N PHE A 58 -14.76 -23.54 18.39
CA PHE A 58 -15.59 -24.66 17.98
C PHE A 58 -14.95 -26.01 18.33
N TRP A 59 -13.66 -26.19 17.99
CA TRP A 59 -12.94 -27.41 18.35
C TRP A 59 -12.83 -27.59 19.87
N ALA A 60 -12.52 -26.53 20.62
CA ALA A 60 -12.45 -26.59 22.08
C ALA A 60 -13.77 -27.06 22.71
N PHE A 61 -14.91 -26.50 22.27
CA PHE A 61 -16.22 -26.95 22.74
C PHE A 61 -16.57 -28.36 22.27
N PHE A 62 -16.21 -28.72 21.04
CA PHE A 62 -16.45 -30.07 20.51
C PHE A 62 -15.74 -31.15 21.34
N TYR A 63 -14.46 -30.95 21.69
CA TYR A 63 -13.72 -31.88 22.55
C TYR A 63 -14.32 -31.95 23.95
N ASN A 64 -14.65 -30.81 24.57
CA ASN A 64 -15.25 -30.80 25.91
C ASN A 64 -16.64 -31.47 25.91
N ALA A 65 -17.46 -31.21 24.89
CA ALA A 65 -18.77 -31.81 24.74
C ALA A 65 -18.72 -33.33 24.51
N LEU A 66 -17.66 -33.86 23.89
CA LEU A 66 -17.45 -35.30 23.76
C LEU A 66 -16.85 -35.93 25.03
N CYS A 67 -15.89 -35.28 25.67
CA CYS A 67 -15.22 -35.82 26.85
C CYS A 67 -16.15 -35.92 28.06
N ILE A 68 -17.07 -34.97 28.26
CA ILE A 68 -17.98 -34.96 29.42
C ILE A 68 -18.91 -36.20 29.45
N PRO A 69 -19.66 -36.55 28.39
CA PRO A 69 -20.50 -37.75 28.38
C PRO A 69 -19.70 -39.05 28.49
N VAL A 70 -18.52 -39.11 27.87
CA VAL A 70 -17.68 -40.31 27.94
C VAL A 70 -17.12 -40.48 29.36
N ALA A 71 -16.69 -39.39 30.02
CA ALA A 71 -16.27 -39.40 31.41
C ALA A 71 -17.42 -39.68 32.39
N ALA A 72 -18.64 -39.22 32.07
CA ALA A 72 -19.85 -39.49 32.85
C ALA A 72 -20.32 -40.96 32.77
N GLY A 73 -19.61 -41.81 32.03
CA GLY A 73 -19.87 -43.26 32.01
C GLY A 73 -20.92 -43.69 31.00
N PHE A 74 -21.30 -42.83 30.04
CA PHE A 74 -22.28 -43.20 29.00
C PHE A 74 -21.88 -44.45 28.20
N PHE A 75 -20.57 -44.65 27.97
CA PHE A 75 -20.03 -45.82 27.26
C PHE A 75 -19.63 -46.98 28.17
N TYR A 76 -19.75 -46.84 29.49
CA TYR A 76 -19.38 -47.87 30.46
C TYR A 76 -20.18 -49.17 30.30
N PRO A 77 -21.52 -49.18 30.11
CA PRO A 77 -22.28 -50.42 30.03
C PRO A 77 -22.10 -51.20 28.70
N LEU A 78 -21.57 -50.58 27.65
CA LEU A 78 -21.41 -51.21 26.32
C LEU A 78 -19.97 -51.60 25.98
N PHE A 79 -18.97 -50.86 26.45
CA PHE A 79 -17.56 -51.05 26.04
C PHE A 79 -16.58 -51.16 27.21
N GLY A 80 -16.99 -50.91 28.46
CA GLY A 80 -16.07 -50.92 29.62
C GLY A 80 -14.95 -49.88 29.54
N TRP A 81 -15.05 -48.90 28.63
CA TRP A 81 -14.05 -47.86 28.45
C TRP A 81 -14.12 -46.83 29.58
N MET A 82 -13.07 -46.79 30.40
CA MET A 82 -12.75 -45.62 31.22
C MET A 82 -11.77 -44.73 30.48
N LEU A 83 -12.12 -43.45 30.32
CA LEU A 83 -11.17 -42.49 29.78
C LEU A 83 -10.01 -42.33 30.77
N SER A 84 -8.79 -42.69 30.37
CA SER A 84 -7.63 -42.45 31.20
C SER A 84 -7.27 -40.96 31.16
N PRO A 85 -6.96 -40.32 32.30
CA PRO A 85 -6.56 -38.91 32.35
C PRO A 85 -5.34 -38.61 31.47
N MET A 86 -4.50 -39.62 31.21
CA MET A 86 -3.35 -39.54 30.33
C MET A 86 -3.73 -39.27 28.86
N VAL A 87 -4.81 -39.90 28.36
CA VAL A 87 -5.32 -39.63 27.00
C VAL A 87 -5.92 -38.24 26.91
N GLY A 88 -6.62 -37.78 27.95
CA GLY A 88 -7.12 -36.40 28.03
C GLY A 88 -5.99 -35.36 27.98
N ALA A 89 -4.90 -35.59 28.74
CA ALA A 89 -3.73 -34.72 28.74
C ALA A 89 -3.01 -34.70 27.38
N ALA A 90 -2.87 -35.86 26.72
CA ALA A 90 -2.30 -35.96 25.38
C ALA A 90 -3.17 -35.25 24.31
N ALA A 91 -4.50 -35.39 24.40
CA ALA A 91 -5.41 -34.68 23.52
C ALA A 91 -5.33 -33.15 23.72
N MET A 92 -5.22 -32.69 24.96
CA MET A 92 -5.13 -31.25 25.28
C MET A 92 -3.84 -30.61 24.75
N SER A 93 -2.71 -31.31 24.84
CA SER A 93 -1.43 -30.84 24.31
C SER A 93 -1.41 -30.83 22.78
N MET A 94 -1.93 -31.89 22.13
CA MET A 94 -2.05 -31.96 20.68
C MET A 94 -3.00 -30.90 20.12
N SER A 95 -4.08 -30.58 20.83
CA SER A 95 -5.04 -29.53 20.45
C SER A 95 -4.39 -28.15 20.40
N SER A 96 -3.49 -27.86 21.34
CA SER A 96 -2.75 -26.59 21.38
C SER A 96 -1.87 -26.43 20.15
N VAL A 97 -1.17 -27.50 19.75
CA VAL A 97 -0.35 -27.51 18.54
C VAL A 97 -1.22 -27.28 17.30
N CYS A 98 -2.31 -28.03 17.14
CA CYS A 98 -3.22 -27.87 15.99
C CYS A 98 -3.83 -26.46 15.91
N VAL A 99 -4.25 -25.88 17.04
CA VAL A 99 -4.79 -24.52 17.11
C VAL A 99 -3.75 -23.48 16.74
N VAL A 100 -2.52 -23.59 17.24
CA VAL A 100 -1.42 -22.68 16.91
C VAL A 100 -1.04 -22.82 15.43
N THR A 101 -0.98 -24.04 14.89
CA THR A 101 -0.75 -24.28 13.46
C THR A 101 -1.87 -23.67 12.60
N ASN A 102 -3.12 -23.77 13.02
CA ASN A 102 -4.24 -23.12 12.34
C ASN A 102 -4.18 -21.59 12.42
N ALA A 103 -3.77 -21.03 13.57
CA ALA A 103 -3.57 -19.59 13.74
C ALA A 103 -2.47 -19.06 12.81
N LEU A 104 -1.37 -19.81 12.65
CA LEU A 104 -0.26 -19.46 11.76
C LEU A 104 -0.66 -19.37 10.28
N ARG A 105 -1.77 -20.00 9.86
CA ARG A 105 -2.32 -19.82 8.50
C ARG A 105 -2.62 -18.35 8.20
N LEU A 106 -2.95 -17.56 9.21
CA LEU A 106 -3.22 -16.14 9.07
C LEU A 106 -1.97 -15.32 8.71
N ARG A 107 -0.76 -15.85 8.95
CA ARG A 107 0.51 -15.21 8.56
C ARG A 107 0.67 -15.07 7.04
N GLY A 108 -0.03 -15.92 6.27
CA GLY A 108 -0.11 -15.84 4.81
C GLY A 108 -1.22 -14.92 4.30
N PHE A 109 -1.93 -14.19 5.18
CA PHE A 109 -3.02 -13.30 4.76
C PHE A 109 -2.48 -12.23 3.82
N ARG A 110 -2.98 -12.23 2.59
CA ARG A 110 -2.73 -11.19 1.60
C ARG A 110 -3.96 -10.29 1.52
N ALA A 111 -3.73 -9.00 1.75
CA ALA A 111 -4.72 -7.98 1.49
C ALA A 111 -5.13 -8.04 0.02
N ARG A 112 -6.44 -7.85 -0.25
CA ARG A 112 -6.93 -7.73 -1.62
C ARG A 112 -6.31 -6.46 -2.20
N SER A 113 -5.38 -6.60 -3.14
CA SER A 113 -4.74 -5.45 -3.76
C SER A 113 -5.79 -4.70 -4.58
N PHE A 114 -6.19 -3.52 -4.12
CA PHE A 114 -7.03 -2.58 -4.88
C PHE A 114 -6.20 -1.88 -5.98
N ALA A 115 -5.31 -2.60 -6.67
CA ALA A 115 -4.46 -2.08 -7.74
C ALA A 115 -5.22 -1.84 -9.07
N GLY A 116 -6.55 -1.79 -9.05
CA GLY A 116 -7.38 -1.72 -10.25
C GLY A 116 -8.67 -0.91 -10.13
N VAL A 117 -8.87 -0.13 -9.06
CA VAL A 117 -9.87 0.94 -9.12
C VAL A 117 -9.12 2.16 -9.59
N GLY A 118 -8.98 2.25 -10.92
CA GLY A 118 -8.58 3.48 -11.56
C GLY A 118 -9.47 4.62 -11.07
N SER A 119 -8.91 5.82 -11.08
CA SER A 119 -9.69 7.05 -11.25
C SER A 119 -10.79 6.79 -12.29
N GLY A 120 -12.00 6.58 -11.80
CA GLY A 120 -13.09 6.03 -12.59
C GLY A 120 -14.38 6.50 -11.96
N SER A 121 -14.77 7.72 -12.36
CA SER A 121 -16.13 8.26 -12.41
C SER A 121 -17.06 7.95 -11.24
N ALA A 122 -17.43 9.02 -10.52
CA ALA A 122 -18.69 9.13 -9.79
C ALA A 122 -19.86 8.48 -10.57
N PRO A 123 -20.92 8.00 -9.87
CA PRO A 123 -22.01 7.27 -10.50
C PRO A 123 -22.53 8.02 -11.72
N GLN A 124 -22.61 7.24 -12.80
CA GLN A 124 -22.90 7.66 -14.16
C GLN A 124 -24.35 8.16 -14.28
N ALA A 125 -24.61 9.37 -13.78
CA ALA A 125 -25.88 10.08 -13.94
C ALA A 125 -25.72 11.48 -14.55
N CYS A 126 -24.49 12.00 -14.71
CA CYS A 126 -24.27 13.21 -15.49
C CYS A 126 -23.12 13.00 -16.48
N ARG A 127 -23.47 12.49 -17.66
CA ARG A 127 -22.59 12.35 -18.80
C ARG A 127 -22.35 13.73 -19.40
N LEU A 128 -21.30 14.44 -18.95
CA LEU A 128 -20.71 15.50 -19.76
C LEU A 128 -19.71 14.83 -20.72
N GLN A 129 -20.00 14.92 -22.01
CA GLN A 129 -19.12 14.40 -23.07
C GLN A 129 -17.80 15.16 -23.03
N SER A 130 -16.72 14.46 -22.66
CA SER A 130 -15.36 15.00 -22.78
C SER A 130 -15.03 15.12 -24.26
N VAL A 131 -14.87 16.37 -24.67
CA VAL A 131 -14.46 16.80 -26.00
C VAL A 131 -13.12 16.16 -26.37
N ASN A 132 -13.02 15.82 -27.66
CA ASN A 132 -11.94 15.13 -28.32
C ASN A 132 -10.53 15.66 -28.02
N ASN A 133 -9.59 14.71 -27.92
CA ASN A 133 -8.29 14.68 -28.60
C ASN A 133 -7.83 16.02 -29.19
N ALA A 134 -7.08 16.80 -28.41
CA ALA A 134 -6.27 17.90 -28.91
C ALA A 134 -4.84 17.40 -29.16
N ARG A 135 -4.37 17.60 -30.40
CA ARG A 135 -3.02 17.31 -30.90
C ARG A 135 -1.95 17.70 -29.87
N ARG A 136 -1.12 16.73 -29.47
CA ARG A 136 0.18 17.03 -28.83
C ARG A 136 1.13 17.57 -29.90
N SER A 137 1.34 18.88 -29.92
CA SER A 137 2.49 19.48 -30.59
C SER A 137 3.73 19.16 -29.76
N ASN A 138 4.59 18.28 -30.26
CA ASN A 138 5.93 18.10 -29.72
C ASN A 138 6.73 19.37 -30.02
N MET A 139 7.23 20.06 -28.99
CA MET A 139 8.10 21.23 -29.15
C MET A 139 9.53 20.86 -28.79
N LYS A 140 10.49 21.45 -29.50
CA LYS A 140 11.92 21.22 -29.25
C LYS A 140 12.48 22.37 -28.42
N LYS A 141 12.91 22.08 -27.20
CA LYS A 141 13.61 23.04 -26.33
C LYS A 141 15.10 22.77 -26.37
N ILE A 142 15.89 23.79 -26.67
CA ILE A 142 17.34 23.74 -26.67
C ILE A 142 17.82 24.48 -25.43
N VAL A 143 18.53 23.79 -24.55
CA VAL A 143 19.06 24.33 -23.30
C VAL A 143 20.58 24.43 -23.42
N LYS A 144 21.13 25.63 -23.27
CA LYS A 144 22.57 25.86 -23.25
C LYS A 144 23.10 25.71 -21.83
N ILE A 145 24.02 24.77 -21.63
CA ILE A 145 24.53 24.37 -20.30
C ILE A 145 26.05 24.55 -20.28
N GLU A 146 26.55 25.34 -19.34
CA GLU A 146 27.99 25.49 -19.06
C GLU A 146 28.47 24.46 -18.03
N GLY A 147 29.68 23.93 -18.21
CA GLY A 147 30.34 23.01 -17.27
C GLY A 147 30.43 21.54 -17.72
N MET A 148 29.96 21.19 -18.92
CA MET A 148 30.11 19.84 -19.47
C MET A 148 31.51 19.67 -20.09
N HIS A 149 32.40 18.90 -19.46
CA HIS A 149 33.78 18.68 -19.95
C HIS A 149 34.12 17.22 -20.24
N CYS A 150 33.20 16.28 -19.99
CA CYS A 150 33.43 14.86 -20.20
C CYS A 150 32.11 14.13 -20.50
N GLU A 151 32.19 12.97 -21.14
CA GLU A 151 31.06 12.09 -21.44
C GLU A 151 30.25 11.75 -20.18
N HIS A 152 30.91 11.62 -19.02
CA HIS A 152 30.24 11.37 -17.74
C HIS A 152 29.32 12.53 -17.31
N CYS A 153 29.73 13.78 -17.54
CA CYS A 153 28.91 14.96 -17.23
C CYS A 153 27.68 15.03 -18.13
N SER A 154 27.84 14.79 -19.44
CA SER A 154 26.72 14.72 -20.38
C SER A 154 25.76 13.55 -20.08
N GLY A 155 26.29 12.43 -19.57
CA GLY A 155 25.50 11.27 -19.15
C GLY A 155 24.66 11.54 -17.90
N SER A 156 25.20 12.28 -16.92
CA SER A 156 24.45 12.70 -15.73
C SER A 156 23.29 13.63 -16.07
N VAL A 157 23.53 14.61 -16.95
CA VAL A 157 22.49 15.54 -17.43
C VAL A 157 21.41 14.78 -18.22
N LYS A 158 21.79 13.86 -19.12
CA LYS A 158 20.84 13.01 -19.87
C LYS A 158 19.96 12.16 -18.95
N LYS A 159 20.53 11.59 -17.88
CA LYS A 159 19.79 10.79 -16.88
C LYS A 159 18.92 11.64 -15.95
N GLY A 160 19.28 12.90 -15.71
CA GLY A 160 18.49 13.82 -14.89
C GLY A 160 17.25 14.30 -15.63
N LEU A 161 17.42 14.72 -16.88
CA LEU A 161 16.34 15.26 -17.71
C LEU A 161 15.33 14.19 -18.14
N SER A 162 15.73 12.93 -18.29
CA SER A 162 14.81 11.82 -18.60
C SER A 162 13.90 11.41 -17.44
N LYS A 163 14.15 11.87 -16.22
CA LYS A 163 13.30 11.61 -15.04
C LYS A 163 12.16 12.60 -14.89
N ILE A 164 12.16 13.70 -15.66
CA ILE A 164 11.10 14.72 -15.61
C ILE A 164 9.87 14.19 -16.38
N ALA A 165 8.70 14.25 -15.74
CA ALA A 165 7.44 13.84 -16.36
C ALA A 165 7.08 14.78 -17.53
N GLY A 166 7.04 14.24 -18.76
CA GLY A 166 6.69 14.99 -19.97
C GLY A 166 7.80 15.14 -21.01
N VAL A 167 8.99 14.56 -20.77
CA VAL A 167 10.13 14.55 -21.70
C VAL A 167 10.16 13.23 -22.48
N GLN A 168 9.99 13.28 -23.80
CA GLN A 168 9.94 12.08 -24.67
C GLN A 168 11.33 11.66 -25.13
N SER A 169 12.22 12.62 -25.42
CA SER A 169 13.60 12.32 -25.79
C SER A 169 14.56 13.42 -25.31
N VAL A 170 15.77 13.00 -24.92
CA VAL A 170 16.86 13.88 -24.47
C VAL A 170 18.13 13.52 -25.24
N SER A 171 18.61 14.44 -26.07
CA SER A 171 19.93 14.36 -26.69
C SER A 171 20.83 15.46 -26.13
N VAL A 172 22.06 15.11 -25.77
CA VAL A 172 23.05 16.05 -25.22
C VAL A 172 24.24 16.03 -26.17
N SER A 173 24.57 17.19 -26.73
CA SER A 173 25.70 17.36 -27.65
C SER A 173 26.85 18.05 -26.90
N LEU A 174 28.00 17.37 -26.83
CA LEU A 174 29.22 17.88 -26.17
C LEU A 174 29.92 18.95 -27.01
N GLU A 175 29.80 18.89 -28.33
CA GLU A 175 30.42 19.84 -29.28
C GLU A 175 29.80 21.23 -29.16
N ASP A 176 28.47 21.31 -29.09
CA ASP A 176 27.74 22.58 -29.04
C ASP A 176 27.51 23.13 -27.61
N LYS A 177 27.81 22.33 -26.58
CA LYS A 177 27.47 22.59 -25.16
C LYS A 177 25.96 22.78 -24.93
N GLN A 178 25.13 21.98 -25.59
CA GLN A 178 23.66 22.11 -25.53
C GLN A 178 22.96 20.76 -25.30
N ALA A 179 21.81 20.80 -24.66
CA ALA A 179 20.88 19.68 -24.53
C ALA A 179 19.59 19.99 -25.30
N VAL A 180 19.19 19.11 -26.21
CA VAL A 180 17.94 19.20 -26.96
C VAL A 180 16.92 18.28 -26.30
N LEU A 181 15.78 18.86 -25.98
CA LEU A 181 14.67 18.22 -25.27
C LEU A 181 13.42 18.24 -26.15
N GLU A 182 12.83 17.08 -26.38
CA GLU A 182 11.48 16.97 -26.94
C GLU A 182 10.49 16.85 -25.79
N CYS A 183 9.72 17.92 -25.56
CA CYS A 183 8.81 18.04 -24.43
C CYS A 183 7.39 18.34 -24.89
N ASP A 184 6.41 17.84 -24.14
CA ASP A 184 5.04 18.34 -24.19
C ASP A 184 4.97 19.75 -23.53
N GLU A 185 3.98 20.56 -23.91
CA GLU A 185 3.73 21.93 -23.40
C GLU A 185 3.58 22.03 -21.86
N SER A 186 3.41 20.89 -21.18
CA SER A 186 3.33 20.78 -19.72
C SER A 186 4.66 20.96 -18.97
N VAL A 187 5.81 21.03 -19.66
CA VAL A 187 7.12 21.18 -19.01
C VAL A 187 7.48 22.66 -18.86
N THR A 188 7.34 23.17 -17.63
CA THR A 188 7.75 24.53 -17.27
C THR A 188 9.27 24.65 -17.20
N ASP A 189 9.80 25.77 -17.68
CA ASP A 189 11.25 26.03 -17.76
C ASP A 189 11.91 26.03 -16.38
N GLU A 190 11.15 26.41 -15.35
CA GLU A 190 11.54 26.37 -13.94
C GLU A 190 11.97 24.97 -13.48
N LYS A 191 11.29 23.92 -13.93
CA LYS A 191 11.62 22.53 -13.55
C LYS A 191 12.90 22.05 -14.22
N ILE A 192 13.18 22.55 -15.42
CA ILE A 192 14.41 22.23 -16.15
C ILE A 192 15.59 22.93 -15.47
N ILE A 193 15.45 24.20 -15.11
CA ILE A 193 16.49 24.98 -14.42
C ILE A 193 16.80 24.35 -13.06
N ALA A 194 15.78 24.07 -12.23
CA ALA A 194 15.98 23.47 -10.91
C ALA A 194 16.70 22.11 -10.96
N MET A 195 16.42 21.28 -11.98
CA MET A 195 17.08 19.99 -12.13
C MET A 195 18.53 20.10 -12.60
N ILE A 196 18.87 21.12 -13.39
CA ILE A 196 20.23 21.36 -13.86
C ILE A 196 21.09 21.98 -12.75
N GLU A 197 20.52 22.89 -11.94
CA GLU A 197 21.17 23.45 -10.75
C GLU A 197 21.44 22.39 -9.68
N LEU A 198 20.52 21.43 -9.49
CA LEU A 198 20.74 20.28 -8.60
C LEU A 198 21.90 19.37 -9.02
N LEU A 199 22.36 19.48 -10.26
CA LEU A 199 23.50 18.74 -10.80
C LEU A 199 24.78 19.60 -10.85
N ASP A 200 24.78 20.76 -10.19
CA ASP A 200 25.87 21.74 -10.16
C ASP A 200 26.28 22.30 -11.53
N PHE A 201 25.34 22.35 -12.50
CA PHE A 201 25.57 22.96 -13.81
C PHE A 201 24.84 24.29 -13.97
N LYS A 202 25.42 25.20 -14.77
CA LYS A 202 24.87 26.55 -14.99
C LYS A 202 24.13 26.62 -16.33
N VAL A 203 22.89 27.11 -16.31
CA VAL A 203 22.08 27.34 -17.52
C VAL A 203 22.31 28.77 -18.03
N VAL A 204 22.71 28.92 -19.29
CA VAL A 204 22.99 30.23 -19.93
C VAL A 204 21.76 30.75 -20.69
N GLY A 205 20.90 29.85 -21.17
CA GLY A 205 19.66 30.22 -21.85
C GLY A 205 18.87 29.00 -22.32
N ILE A 206 17.56 29.21 -22.50
CA ILE A 206 16.62 28.22 -23.03
C ILE A 206 16.02 28.84 -24.30
N GLU A 207 16.23 28.18 -25.43
CA GLU A 207 15.59 28.53 -26.70
C GLU A 207 14.47 27.52 -26.96
N THR A 208 13.23 28.00 -27.09
CA THR A 208 12.10 27.15 -27.47
C THR A 208 11.88 27.27 -28.97
N GLN A 209 12.04 26.17 -29.69
CA GLN A 209 11.64 26.04 -31.09
C GLN A 209 10.27 25.33 -31.12
N ALA A 210 9.26 26.05 -31.63
CA ALA A 210 7.91 25.53 -31.85
C ALA A 210 7.85 24.66 -33.11
#